data_AF-G5IGF2-F1
#
_entry.id   AF-G5IGF2-F1
#
_cell.length_a   1.000
_cell.length_b   1.000
_cell.length_c   1.000
_cell.angle_alpha   90.00
_cell.angle_beta   90.00
_cell.angle_gamma   90.00
#
_symmetry.space_group_name_H-M   'P 1'
#
loop_
_entity.id
_entity.type
_entity.pdbx_description
1 polymer ?
#
loop_
_entity_poly.entity_id
_entity_poly.type
_entity_poly.pdbx_seq_one_letter_code
_entity_poly.pdbx_strand_id
1 'polypeptide(L)' 'MDALIKAFNSVLMMVMELLPDSPFRGFIDSVGSIPYIGFLNYFVPVSDFVTLLTAWTSAIILFYAVSALLRIIKAIE' A
#
# COMPACT_ATOMS: atom_id res chain seq x y z
N MET A 1 -2.79 26.71 -20.55
CA MET A 1 -2.52 25.30 -20.22
C MET A 1 -2.01 25.17 -18.79
N ASP A 2 -0.91 25.83 -18.42
CA ASP A 2 -0.31 25.72 -17.08
C ASP A 2 -1.23 26.14 -15.92
N ALA A 3 -2.01 27.21 -16.10
CA ALA A 3 -2.96 27.66 -15.07
C ALA A 3 -4.08 26.63 -14.80
N LEU A 4 -4.55 25.93 -15.84
CA LEU A 4 -5.57 24.88 -15.72
C LEU A 4 -5.01 23.64 -15.02
N ILE A 5 -3.77 23.25 -15.34
CA ILE A 5 -3.09 22.12 -14.69
C ILE A 5 -2.85 22.42 -13.21
N LYS A 6 -2.44 23.65 -12.86
CA LYS A 6 -2.28 24.06 -11.45
C LYS A 6 -3.60 24.04 -10.69
N ALA A 7 -4.66 24.61 -11.27
CA ALA A 7 -5.98 24.59 -10.64
C ALA A 7 -6.48 23.16 -10.42
N PHE A 8 -6.31 22.27 -11.40
CA PHE A 8 -6.67 20.86 -11.28
C PHE A 8 -5.87 20.15 -10.19
N ASN A 9 -4.55 20.33 -10.16
CA ASN A 9 -3.70 19.73 -9.13
C ASN A 9 -4.04 20.24 -7.72
N SER A 10 -4.39 21.52 -7.56
CA SER A 10 -4.81 22.05 -6.26
C SER A 10 -6.11 21.41 -5.76
N VAL A 11 -7.08 21.19 -6.66
CA VAL A 11 -8.32 20.47 -6.31
C VAL A 11 -8.03 19.00 -5.97
N LEU A 12 -7.14 18.36 -6.72
CA LEU A 12 -6.75 16.97 -6.49
C LEU A 12 -6.05 16.81 -5.13
N MET A 13 -5.11 17.69 -4.79
CA MET A 13 -4.45 17.69 -3.47
C MET A 13 -5.46 17.92 -2.34
N MET A 14 -6.39 18.86 -2.51
CA MET A 14 -7.44 19.10 -1.52
C MET A 14 -8.32 17.85 -1.30
N VAL A 15 -8.64 17.10 -2.36
CA VAL A 15 -9.38 15.83 -2.23
C VAL A 15 -8.53 14.74 -1.57
N MET A 16 -7.24 14.67 -1.88
CA MET A 16 -6.33 13.69 -1.27
C MET A 16 -6.10 13.98 0.22
N GLU A 17 -6.05 15.25 0.64
CA GLU A 17 -5.92 15.65 2.05
C GLU A 17 -7.18 15.36 2.87
N LEU A 18 -8.35 15.30 2.24
CA LEU A 18 -9.61 14.93 2.90
C LEU A 18 -9.74 13.43 3.13
N LEU A 19 -9.00 12.62 2.36
CA LEU A 19 -9.02 11.17 2.49
C LEU A 19 -8.03 10.74 3.58
N PRO A 20 -8.39 9.78 4.45
CA PRO A 20 -7.44 9.20 5.38
C PRO A 20 -6.32 8.48 4.62
N ASP A 21 -5.12 8.39 5.22
CA ASP A 21 -3.94 7.70 4.65
C ASP A 21 -4.25 6.27 4.16
N SER A 22 -5.25 5.63 4.77
CA SER A 22 -5.78 4.34 4.35
C SER A 22 -7.31 4.39 4.30
N PRO A 23 -7.95 3.93 3.22
CA PRO A 23 -9.41 3.79 3.16
C PRO A 23 -9.95 2.79 4.20
N PHE A 24 -9.08 2.00 4.81
CA PHE A 24 -9.43 1.02 5.85
C PHE A 24 -9.16 1.52 7.27
N ARG A 25 -8.61 2.73 7.46
CA ARG A 25 -8.19 3.24 8.77
C ARG A 25 -9.29 3.11 9.83
N GLY A 26 -10.49 3.58 9.54
CA GLY A 26 -11.62 3.51 10.47
C GLY A 26 -12.06 2.08 10.83
N PHE A 27 -11.92 1.12 9.90
CA PHE A 27 -12.19 -0.28 10.17
C PHE A 27 -11.11 -0.92 11.03
N ILE A 28 -9.83 -0.59 10.77
CA ILE A 28 -8.71 -1.10 11.57
C ILE A 28 -8.81 -0.57 13.01
N ASP A 29 -9.10 0.72 13.17
CA ASP A 29 -9.23 1.35 14.48
C ASP A 29 -10.42 0.74 15.25
N SER A 30 -11.55 0.46 14.59
CA SER A 30 -12.71 -0.16 15.24
C SER A 30 -12.44 -1.61 15.64
N VAL A 31 -11.82 -2.42 14.77
CA VAL A 31 -11.46 -3.82 15.08
C VAL A 31 -10.39 -3.87 16.17
N GLY A 32 -9.40 -2.98 16.13
CA GLY A 32 -8.35 -2.89 17.14
C GLY A 32 -8.87 -2.51 18.53
N SER A 33 -10.04 -1.85 18.62
CA SER A 33 -10.68 -1.51 19.88
C SER A 33 -11.41 -2.68 20.57
N ILE A 34 -11.58 -3.82 19.87
CA ILE A 34 -12.29 -4.99 20.41
C ILE A 34 -11.44 -5.63 21.52
N PRO A 35 -11.97 -5.77 22.75
CA PRO A 35 -11.27 -6.44 23.84
C PRO A 35 -10.89 -7.87 23.43
N TYR A 36 -9.67 -8.28 23.79
CA TYR A 36 -9.17 -9.64 23.57
C TYR A 36 -9.00 -10.07 22.11
N ILE A 37 -9.11 -9.19 21.11
CA ILE A 37 -8.91 -9.56 19.68
C ILE A 37 -7.51 -10.13 19.40
N GLY A 38 -6.51 -9.68 20.16
CA GLY A 38 -5.14 -10.19 20.07
C GLY A 38 -4.98 -11.66 20.44
N PHE A 39 -5.91 -12.26 21.21
CA PHE A 39 -5.88 -13.69 21.53
C PHE A 39 -6.17 -14.56 20.31
N LEU A 40 -6.80 -14.03 19.26
CA LEU A 40 -6.98 -14.76 18.00
C LEU A 40 -5.64 -15.13 17.35
N ASN A 41 -4.58 -14.36 17.60
CA ASN A 41 -3.24 -14.66 17.07
C ASN A 41 -2.70 -16.01 17.58
N TYR A 42 -3.19 -16.52 18.71
CA TYR A 42 -2.84 -17.85 19.20
C TYR A 42 -3.36 -18.98 18.30
N PHE A 43 -4.56 -18.80 17.72
CA PHE A 43 -5.20 -19.81 16.86
C PHE A 43 -4.84 -19.61 15.39
N VAL A 44 -4.76 -18.34 14.97
CA VAL A 44 -4.47 -17.96 13.59
C VAL A 44 -3.39 -16.87 13.64
N PRO A 45 -2.13 -17.18 13.31
CA PRO A 45 -1.05 -16.22 13.38
C PRO A 45 -1.11 -15.23 12.20
N VAL A 46 -2.05 -14.29 12.25
CA VAL A 46 -2.30 -13.30 11.17
C VAL A 46 -1.05 -12.46 10.89
N SER A 47 -0.30 -12.10 11.93
CA SER A 47 0.96 -11.37 11.80
C SER A 47 1.98 -12.10 10.92
N ASP A 48 2.10 -13.42 11.08
CA ASP A 48 3.06 -14.23 10.34
C ASP A 48 2.64 -14.35 8.88
N PHE A 49 1.34 -14.55 8.62
CA PHE A 49 0.80 -14.54 7.26
C PHE A 49 1.06 -13.22 6.53
N VAL A 50 0.79 -12.09 7.19
CA VAL A 50 1.04 -10.75 6.61
C VAL A 50 2.54 -10.54 6.36
N THR A 51 3.40 -10.98 7.29
CA THR A 51 4.85 -10.87 7.15
C THR A 51 5.37 -11.69 5.97
N LEU A 52 4.95 -12.94 5.84
CA LEU A 52 5.34 -13.82 4.74
C LEU A 52 4.84 -13.31 3.39
N LEU A 53 3.59 -12.88 3.31
CA LEU A 53 3.02 -12.29 2.09
C LEU A 53 3.77 -11.02 1.69
N THR A 54 4.05 -10.14 2.66
CA THR A 54 4.79 -8.90 2.41
C THR A 54 6.22 -9.20 1.93
N ALA A 55 6.91 -10.14 2.56
CA ALA A 55 8.25 -10.56 2.14
C ALA A 55 8.24 -11.11 0.70
N TRP A 56 7.32 -12.02 0.38
CA TRP A 56 7.18 -12.59 -0.95
C TRP A 56 6.81 -11.53 -2.01
N THR A 57 5.80 -10.70 -1.75
CA THR A 57 5.38 -9.64 -2.66
C THR A 57 6.50 -8.61 -2.86
N SER A 58 7.25 -8.26 -1.83
CA SER A 58 8.40 -7.34 -1.96
C SER A 58 9.48 -7.90 -2.88
N ALA A 59 9.78 -9.21 -2.78
CA ALA A 59 10.74 -9.87 -3.66
C ALA A 59 10.27 -9.89 -5.12
N ILE A 60 8.99 -10.20 -5.36
CA ILE A 60 8.37 -10.17 -6.69
C ILE A 60 8.39 -8.76 -7.28
N ILE A 61 8.01 -7.75 -6.50
CA ILE A 61 8.06 -6.35 -6.92
C ILE A 61 9.48 -5.97 -7.32
N LEU A 62 10.48 -6.30 -6.49
CA LEU A 62 11.88 -5.99 -6.78
C LEU A 62 12.34 -6.66 -8.08
N PHE A 63 12.01 -7.94 -8.27
CA PHE A 63 12.35 -8.67 -9.49
C PHE A 63 11.76 -7.99 -10.72
N TYR A 64 10.47 -7.63 -10.70
CA TYR A 64 9.84 -6.99 -11.84
C TYR A 64 10.29 -5.55 -12.06
N ALA A 65 10.60 -4.80 -10.99
CA ALA A 65 11.16 -3.47 -11.09
C ALA A 65 12.53 -3.50 -11.79
N VAL A 66 13.42 -4.41 -11.37
CA VAL A 66 14.73 -4.60 -12.02
C VAL A 66 14.55 -5.08 -13.46
N SER A 67 13.68 -6.06 -13.70
CA SER A 67 13.42 -6.58 -15.05
C SER A 67 12.89 -5.48 -16.00
N ALA A 68 12.00 -4.61 -15.51
CA ALA A 68 11.50 -3.48 -16.27
C ALA A 68 12.62 -2.48 -16.61
N LEU A 69 13.49 -2.16 -15.64
CA LEU A 69 14.66 -1.31 -15.88
C LEU A 69 15.62 -1.91 -16.91
N LEU A 70 15.92 -3.21 -16.80
CA LEU A 70 16.80 -3.92 -17.74
C LEU A 70 16.24 -3.93 -19.17
N ARG A 71 14.91 -4.06 -19.33
CA ARG A 71 14.25 -3.96 -20.63
C ARG A 71 14.27 -2.54 -21.19
N ILE A 72 14.13 -1.51 -20.34
CA ILE A 72 14.24 -0.10 -20.76
C ILE A 72 15.63 0.18 -21.34
N ILE A 73 16.69 -0.35 -20.72
CA ILE A 73 18.08 -0.18 -21.21
C ILE A 73 18.46 -1.19 -22.31
N LYS A 74 17.54 -2.06 -22.75
CA LYS A 74 17.77 -3.10 -23.76
C LYS A 74 18.90 -4.08 -23.41
N ALA A 75 19.14 -4.33 -22.13
CA ALA A 75 20.10 -5.34 -21.68
C ALA A 75 19.54 -6.76 -21.82
N ILE A 76 18.22 -6.89 -21.86
CA ILE A 76 17.45 -8.12 -22.06
C ILE A 76 16.25 -7.81 -22.98
N GLU A 77 15.71 -8.82 -23.67
CA GLU A 77 14.54 -8.68 -24.55
C GLU A 77 13.20 -8.67 -23.77
#